data_AF-A0A535T7M3-F1
#
_entry.id   AF-A0A535T7M3-F1
#
_cell.length_a   1.000
_cell.length_b   1.000
_cell.length_c   1.000
_cell.angle_alpha   90.00
_cell.angle_beta   90.00
_cell.angle_gamma   90.00
#
_symmetry.space_group_name_H-M   'P 1'
#
loop_
_entity.id
_entity.type
_entity.pdbx_description
1 polymer ?
#
loop_
_entity_poly.entity_id
_entity_poly.type
_entity_poly.pdbx_seq_one_letter_code
_entity_poly.pdbx_strand_id
1 'polypeptide(L)'
;MAGSGAHSIAIDECMSLAYVGEIAKEHHIGFIGNFHVTAVLFEETGEATADAQRCMDEGKRFPGYVFGLGGPLTQHITRSRLEEAVAAYRVRR
;
A
#
# COMPACT_ATOMS: atom_id res chain seq x y z
N MET A 1 -5.04 10.75 -15.90
CA MET A 1 -4.05 10.80 -14.80
C MET A 1 -2.65 10.99 -15.35
N ALA A 2 -2.23 10.22 -16.37
CA ALA A 2 -1.09 10.61 -17.21
C ALA A 2 -1.39 11.93 -17.92
N GLY A 3 -0.52 12.94 -17.74
CA GLY A 3 -0.69 14.29 -18.30
C GLY A 3 -0.83 15.42 -17.27
N SER A 4 -0.94 15.13 -15.96
CA SER A 4 -0.99 16.17 -14.91
C SER A 4 0.37 16.78 -14.55
N GLY A 5 1.47 16.15 -14.96
CA GLY A 5 2.83 16.50 -14.52
C GLY A 5 3.20 15.97 -13.11
N ALA A 6 2.34 15.17 -12.49
CA ALA A 6 2.64 14.56 -11.18
C ALA A 6 3.72 13.48 -11.31
N HIS A 7 4.68 13.47 -10.38
CA HIS A 7 5.74 12.45 -10.31
C HIS A 7 5.29 11.15 -9.64
N SER A 8 4.13 11.17 -8.97
CA SER A 8 3.57 10.00 -8.31
C SER A 8 2.07 10.11 -8.11
N ILE A 9 1.41 8.97 -7.93
CA ILE A 9 -0.01 8.89 -7.59
C ILE A 9 -0.22 8.13 -6.28
N ALA A 10 -1.20 8.54 -5.49
CA ALA A 10 -1.72 7.72 -4.40
C ALA A 10 -2.85 6.84 -4.94
N ILE A 11 -2.89 5.58 -4.53
CA ILE A 11 -3.93 4.64 -4.93
C ILE A 11 -4.67 4.10 -3.72
N ASP A 12 -5.96 3.87 -3.90
CA ASP A 12 -6.79 3.27 -2.87
C ASP A 12 -6.62 1.75 -2.79
N GLU A 13 -7.19 1.18 -1.74
CA GLU A 13 -7.09 -0.24 -1.39
C GLU A 13 -7.83 -1.21 -2.34
N CYS A 14 -8.71 -0.69 -3.21
CA CYS A 14 -9.40 -1.46 -4.24
C CYS A 14 -8.59 -1.54 -5.54
N MET A 15 -7.53 -0.74 -5.69
CA MET A 15 -6.70 -0.72 -6.88
C MET A 15 -5.67 -1.85 -6.84
N SER A 16 -5.54 -2.59 -7.95
CA SER A 16 -4.52 -3.64 -8.09
C SER A 16 -3.12 -3.04 -8.26
N LEU A 17 -2.15 -3.46 -7.43
CA LEU A 17 -0.76 -3.05 -7.55
C LEU A 17 -0.14 -3.48 -8.89
N ALA A 18 -0.53 -4.64 -9.42
CA ALA A 18 -0.06 -5.10 -10.72
C ALA A 18 -0.55 -4.20 -11.86
N TYR A 19 -1.83 -3.85 -11.86
CA TYR A 19 -2.42 -2.98 -12.88
C TYR A 19 -1.83 -1.56 -12.81
N VAL A 20 -1.78 -0.97 -11.61
CA VAL A 20 -1.21 0.37 -11.41
C VAL A 20 0.28 0.38 -11.73
N GLY A 21 1.02 -0.66 -11.34
CA GLY A 21 2.45 -0.76 -11.53
C GLY A 21 2.86 -0.74 -13.00
N GLU A 22 2.13 -1.42 -13.88
CA GLU A 22 2.39 -1.38 -15.33
C GLU A 22 2.12 0.02 -15.90
N ILE A 23 1.03 0.69 -15.49
CA ILE A 23 0.72 2.06 -15.90
C ILE A 23 1.79 3.04 -15.40
N ALA A 24 2.19 2.92 -14.13
CA ALA A 24 3.18 3.78 -13.52
C ALA A 24 4.54 3.65 -14.21
N LYS A 25 4.92 2.42 -14.57
CA LYS A 25 6.12 2.11 -15.34
C LYS A 25 6.08 2.72 -16.74
N GLU A 26 4.96 2.58 -17.46
CA GLU A 26 4.77 3.16 -18.79
C GLU A 26 4.93 4.70 -18.78
N HIS A 27 4.43 5.34 -17.72
CA HIS A 27 4.47 6.80 -17.59
C HIS A 27 5.66 7.33 -16.78
N HIS A 28 6.59 6.47 -16.34
CA HIS A 28 7.75 6.83 -15.52
C HIS A 28 7.39 7.64 -14.26
N ILE A 29 6.33 7.24 -13.55
CA ILE A 29 5.90 7.83 -12.28
C ILE A 29 5.97 6.82 -11.13
N GLY A 30 6.08 7.32 -9.90
CA GLY A 30 5.94 6.51 -8.69
C GLY A 30 4.49 6.29 -8.27
N PHE A 31 4.28 5.45 -7.28
CA PHE A 31 2.95 5.29 -6.68
C PHE A 31 3.03 4.83 -5.22
N ILE A 32 2.03 5.24 -4.42
CA ILE A 32 1.93 4.93 -2.99
C ILE A 32 0.56 4.31 -2.67
N GLY A 33 0.55 3.23 -1.88
CA GLY A 33 -0.63 2.43 -1.56
C GLY A 33 -0.26 0.94 -1.39
N ASN A 34 -1.15 -0.03 -1.44
CA ASN A 34 -2.60 0.00 -1.38
C ASN A 34 -3.09 -0.71 -0.10
N PHE A 35 -2.30 -0.62 0.99
CA PHE A 35 -2.53 -1.40 2.21
C PHE A 35 -3.94 -1.16 2.75
N HIS A 36 -4.69 -2.25 2.97
CA HIS A 36 -6.08 -2.21 3.40
C HIS A 36 -6.17 -1.61 4.79
N VAL A 37 -6.86 -0.47 4.90
CA VAL A 37 -7.02 0.19 6.20
C VAL A 37 -7.80 -0.71 7.16
N THR A 38 -8.74 -1.49 6.64
CA THR A 38 -9.50 -2.50 7.42
C THR A 38 -8.61 -3.50 8.15
N ALA A 39 -7.40 -3.79 7.63
CA ALA A 39 -6.44 -4.67 8.28
C ALA A 39 -5.91 -4.11 9.62
N VAL A 40 -6.12 -2.82 9.89
CA VAL A 40 -5.72 -2.15 11.14
C VAL A 40 -6.89 -1.47 11.87
N LEU A 41 -8.14 -1.65 11.43
CA LEU A 41 -9.30 -1.01 12.06
C LEU A 41 -9.80 -1.74 13.31
N PHE A 42 -9.83 -3.08 13.31
CA PHE A 42 -10.37 -3.85 14.43
C PHE A 42 -9.49 -5.05 14.75
N GLU A 43 -9.47 -5.46 16.04
CA GLU A 43 -8.71 -6.63 16.50
C GLU A 43 -9.14 -7.93 15.82
N GLU A 44 -10.42 -8.04 15.43
CA GLU A 44 -11.02 -9.24 14.86
C GLU A 44 -10.97 -9.29 13.32
N THR A 45 -10.58 -8.21 12.65
CA THR A 45 -10.70 -8.11 11.19
C THR A 45 -9.35 -8.02 10.48
N GLY A 46 -9.06 -9.03 9.67
CA GLY A 46 -7.91 -9.07 8.74
C GLY A 46 -6.61 -9.55 9.38
N GLU A 47 -5.58 -9.77 8.57
CA GLU A 47 -4.23 -10.07 9.01
C GLU A 47 -3.30 -8.95 8.53
N ALA A 48 -3.00 -7.98 9.39
CA ALA A 48 -2.17 -6.81 9.06
C ALA A 48 -0.80 -7.21 8.50
N THR A 49 -0.23 -8.30 9.02
CA THR A 49 1.03 -8.88 8.53
C THR A 49 0.88 -9.44 7.11
N ALA A 50 -0.18 -10.19 6.83
CA ALA A 50 -0.39 -10.80 5.51
C ALA A 50 -0.63 -9.73 4.44
N ASP A 51 -1.40 -8.69 4.75
CA ASP A 51 -1.64 -7.61 3.80
C ASP A 51 -0.38 -6.78 3.52
N ALA A 52 0.41 -6.47 4.56
CA ALA A 52 1.70 -5.83 4.38
C ALA A 52 2.65 -6.67 3.51
N GLN A 53 2.66 -8.00 3.70
CA GLN A 53 3.46 -8.92 2.88
C GLN A 53 2.98 -8.95 1.42
N ARG A 54 1.66 -8.99 1.19
CA ARG A 54 1.06 -8.90 -0.15
C ARG A 54 1.50 -7.61 -0.86
N CYS A 55 1.36 -6.47 -0.18
CA CYS A 55 1.77 -5.18 -0.70
C CYS A 55 3.24 -5.17 -1.10
N MET A 56 4.12 -5.73 -0.26
CA MET A 56 5.54 -5.80 -0.57
C MET A 56 5.84 -6.75 -1.72
N ASP A 57 5.23 -7.93 -1.77
CA ASP A 57 5.49 -8.92 -2.82
C ASP A 57 5.01 -8.48 -4.20
N GLU A 58 3.87 -7.81 -4.26
CA GLU A 58 3.34 -7.23 -5.50
C GLU A 58 4.05 -5.94 -5.88
N GLY A 59 4.17 -5.00 -4.94
CA GLY A 59 4.61 -3.63 -5.21
C GLY A 59 6.10 -3.50 -5.47
N LYS A 60 6.97 -4.25 -4.76
CA LYS A 60 8.44 -4.15 -4.91
C LYS A 60 8.94 -4.51 -6.31
N ARG A 61 8.11 -5.17 -7.11
CA ARG A 61 8.40 -5.52 -8.51
C ARG A 61 8.44 -4.28 -9.41
N PHE A 62 7.87 -3.17 -8.96
CA PHE A 62 7.76 -1.93 -9.72
C PHE A 62 8.65 -0.84 -9.12
N PRO A 63 9.57 -0.26 -9.93
CA PRO A 63 10.35 0.89 -9.50
C PRO A 63 9.45 2.07 -9.10
N GLY A 64 9.79 2.75 -8.00
CA GLY A 64 9.03 3.91 -7.51
C GLY A 64 7.79 3.56 -6.68
N TYR A 65 7.55 2.29 -6.38
CA TYR A 65 6.55 1.89 -5.39
C TYR A 65 6.95 2.32 -3.97
N VAL A 66 5.99 2.88 -3.24
CA VAL A 66 6.10 3.19 -1.82
C VAL A 66 4.97 2.48 -1.08
N PHE A 67 5.31 1.72 -0.05
CA PHE A 67 4.32 1.14 0.85
C PHE A 67 3.52 2.25 1.55
N GLY A 68 2.20 2.19 1.46
CA GLY A 68 1.31 3.16 2.07
C GLY A 68 -0.11 2.63 2.18
N LEU A 69 -0.92 3.33 2.96
CA LEU A 69 -2.32 3.02 3.16
C LEU A 69 -3.13 3.32 1.89
N GLY A 70 -4.08 2.45 1.56
CA GLY A 70 -5.05 2.66 0.49
C GLY A 70 -6.27 3.49 0.93
N GLY A 71 -6.19 4.16 2.07
CA GLY A 71 -7.25 5.00 2.62
C GLY A 71 -6.78 5.80 3.82
N PRO A 72 -7.62 6.71 4.34
CA PRO A 72 -7.29 7.50 5.52
C PRO A 72 -7.26 6.63 6.79
N LEU A 73 -6.33 6.91 7.70
CA LEU A 73 -6.43 6.40 9.07
C LEU A 73 -7.65 7.02 9.76
N THR A 74 -8.35 6.20 10.53
CA THR A 74 -9.45 6.67 11.38
C THR A 74 -9.01 6.68 12.84
N GLN A 75 -9.79 7.33 13.71
CA GLN A 75 -9.57 7.30 15.15
C GLN A 75 -9.73 5.89 15.77
N HIS A 76 -10.30 4.94 15.03
CA HIS A 76 -10.60 3.59 15.50
C HIS A 76 -9.48 2.59 15.25
N ILE A 77 -8.32 3.02 14.74
CA ILE A 77 -7.22 2.11 14.43
C ILE A 77 -6.71 1.37 15.67
N THR A 78 -6.36 0.10 15.50
CA THR A 78 -5.64 -0.66 16.50
C THR A 78 -4.13 -0.45 16.32
N ARG A 79 -3.50 0.23 17.29
CA ARG A 79 -2.07 0.57 17.21
C ARG A 79 -1.16 -0.66 17.07
N SER A 80 -1.40 -1.72 17.84
CA SER A 80 -0.60 -2.95 17.78
C SER A 80 -0.59 -3.56 16.38
N ARG A 81 -1.74 -3.55 15.69
CA ARG A 81 -1.87 -4.06 14.32
C ARG A 81 -1.09 -3.21 13.30
N LEU A 82 -1.08 -1.89 13.49
CA LEU A 82 -0.24 -1.01 12.66
C LEU A 82 1.25 -1.30 12.91
N GLU A 83 1.64 -1.54 14.16
CA GLU A 83 3.02 -1.92 14.51
C GLU A 83 3.41 -3.27 13.89
N GLU A 84 2.50 -4.25 13.85
CA GLU A 84 2.67 -5.54 13.15
C GLU A 84 2.88 -5.35 11.64
N ALA A 85 2.04 -4.55 10.98
CA ALA A 85 2.19 -4.23 9.57
C ALA A 85 3.55 -3.57 9.27
N VAL A 86 3.97 -2.62 10.11
CA VAL A 86 5.27 -1.95 9.98
C VAL A 86 6.42 -2.93 10.22
N ALA A 87 6.30 -3.85 11.18
CA ALA A 87 7.30 -4.88 11.41
C ALA A 87 7.42 -5.81 10.19
N ALA A 88 6.31 -6.26 9.62
CA ALA A 88 6.26 -7.09 8.42
C ALA A 88 6.89 -6.38 7.20
N TYR A 89 6.58 -5.09 7.00
CA TYR A 89 7.18 -4.25 5.98
C TYR A 89 8.72 -4.18 6.11
N ARG A 90 9.24 -3.96 7.32
CA ARG A 90 10.68 -3.79 7.56
C ARG A 90 11.52 -5.03 7.28
N VAL A 91 10.94 -6.22 7.41
CA VAL A 91 11.65 -7.49 7.13
C VAL A 91 11.96 -7.65 5.64
N ARG A 92 11.18 -7.04 4.75
CA ARG A 92 11.28 -7.21 3.29
C ARG A 92 11.72 -5.97 2.53
N ARG A 93 12.32 -4.99 3.22
CA ARG A 93 12.91 -3.80 2.59
C ARG A 93 14.22 -4.13 1.90
#